data_AF-A0A847I5H1-F1
#
_entry.id   AF-A0A847I5H1-F1
#
_cell.length_a   1.000
_cell.length_b   1.000
_cell.length_c   1.000
_cell.angle_alpha   90.00
_cell.angle_beta   90.00
_cell.angle_gamma   90.00
#
_symmetry.space_group_name_H-M   'P 1'
#
loop_
_entity.id
_entity.type
_entity.pdbx_description
1 polymer ?
#
loop_
_entity_poly.entity_id
_entity_poly.type
_entity_poly.pdbx_seq_one_letter_code
_entity_poly.pdbx_strand_id
1 'polypeptide(L)'
;RFAISNMTTEWGALAAIFPYDDVTRQYLLERADVMRRRGDREPRLTPEKIRQLESELPTADPGAFYAKEIEFDLGTVSPYLAGPNEVKAIAAARELEAKNVRIDKAFLMSCVNGRLQDFAAAAEVLRGQKIAPHVKLYVAAASSEVEAQAKERGYWSALADAGATFLPAGCGACIGLGEGVLTDGEVGISATNRNFDGRMGSRKSQVYLASPAVVAASAVAGKIAALKPAAATTPKPTGAVKANPRPAAGAAKVEILPGFPLQVAGELLFVPKDNMNTDGIYGKEYTYKTLPPEEMGKVAMANYDPEFQKIARQGDILVGGYNFGSGSSREQAATSLKFRGLQLVVAGSFSQTYSRNAYNNGYICIECPALENDLRAAFTAGCKDGQAAPRTIRTGWQTTIDFTRSQIRVQSAGGPERIYSFPALGPVAQELVVKGGFEAVIRDQLSRMA
;
A
#
# COMPACT_ATOMS: atom_id res chain seq x y z
N ARG A 1 11.55 -13.65 1.05
CA ARG A 1 10.12 -14.03 1.16
C ARG A 1 9.34 -13.01 1.98
N PHE A 2 9.52 -12.89 3.30
CA PHE A 2 8.77 -11.91 4.11
C PHE A 2 8.84 -10.45 3.60
N ALA A 3 10.02 -9.96 3.21
CA ALA A 3 10.14 -8.62 2.63
C ALA A 3 9.30 -8.45 1.37
N ILE A 4 9.35 -9.42 0.45
CA ILE A 4 8.54 -9.43 -0.79
C ILE A 4 7.06 -9.46 -0.43
N SER A 5 6.63 -10.41 0.40
CA SER A 5 5.23 -10.53 0.82
C SER A 5 4.71 -9.24 1.46
N ASN A 6 5.49 -8.63 2.35
CA ASN A 6 5.14 -7.38 3.00
C ASN A 6 4.95 -6.24 1.98
N MET A 7 5.95 -6.04 1.11
CA MET A 7 5.97 -4.94 0.14
C MET A 7 4.93 -5.08 -0.99
N THR A 8 4.28 -6.23 -1.13
CA THR A 8 3.18 -6.37 -2.10
C THR A 8 1.97 -5.49 -1.76
N THR A 9 1.83 -5.09 -0.48
CA THR A 9 0.79 -4.15 -0.02
C THR A 9 0.89 -2.81 -0.76
N GLU A 10 2.12 -2.34 -1.04
CA GLU A 10 2.38 -1.11 -1.78
C GLU A 10 2.01 -1.21 -3.28
N TRP A 11 1.83 -2.43 -3.77
CA TRP A 11 1.29 -2.73 -5.10
C TRP A 11 -0.22 -3.03 -5.09
N GLY A 12 -0.88 -2.96 -3.92
CA GLY A 12 -2.31 -3.20 -3.78
C GLY A 12 -2.71 -4.69 -3.76
N ALA A 13 -1.75 -5.60 -3.61
CA ALA A 13 -2.06 -7.02 -3.48
C ALA A 13 -2.77 -7.29 -2.13
N LEU A 14 -3.77 -8.16 -2.14
CA LEU A 14 -4.46 -8.59 -0.91
C LEU A 14 -3.56 -9.45 -0.04
N ALA A 15 -2.82 -10.35 -0.68
CA ALA A 15 -1.85 -11.23 -0.06
C ALA A 15 -0.79 -11.61 -1.09
N ALA A 16 0.40 -11.95 -0.60
CA ALA A 16 1.46 -12.54 -1.40
C ALA A 16 2.01 -13.75 -0.64
N ILE A 17 1.68 -14.91 -1.15
CA ILE A 17 1.90 -16.19 -0.50
C ILE A 17 3.06 -16.88 -1.23
N PHE A 18 4.05 -17.33 -0.45
CA PHE A 18 5.04 -18.28 -0.91
C PHE A 18 4.55 -19.67 -0.51
N PRO A 19 4.52 -20.66 -1.43
CA PRO A 19 4.19 -22.03 -1.08
C PRO A 19 5.08 -22.55 0.06
N TYR A 20 4.51 -23.43 0.87
CA TYR A 20 5.28 -24.14 1.88
C TYR A 20 6.35 -25.00 1.22
N ASP A 21 7.54 -25.02 1.82
CA ASP A 21 8.70 -25.77 1.35
C ASP A 21 9.67 -26.05 2.52
N ASP A 22 10.80 -26.69 2.22
CA ASP A 22 11.81 -27.05 3.23
C ASP A 22 12.41 -25.86 3.97
N VAL A 23 12.54 -24.69 3.32
CA VAL A 23 13.03 -23.47 3.97
C VAL A 23 12.01 -22.99 5.01
N THR A 24 10.71 -23.04 4.67
CA THR A 24 9.63 -22.70 5.59
C THR A 24 9.55 -23.70 6.73
N ARG A 25 9.69 -25.00 6.44
CA ARG A 25 9.77 -26.08 7.42
C ARG A 25 10.87 -25.85 8.44
N GLN A 26 12.09 -25.60 7.96
CA GLN A 26 13.24 -25.36 8.80
C GLN A 26 13.05 -24.14 9.71
N TYR A 27 12.53 -23.05 9.17
CA TYR A 27 12.20 -21.86 9.95
C TYR A 27 11.19 -22.17 11.08
N LEU A 28 10.13 -22.95 10.79
CA LEU A 28 9.15 -23.32 11.81
C LEU A 28 9.74 -24.21 12.91
N LEU A 29 10.62 -25.16 12.56
CA LEU A 29 11.31 -26.00 13.53
C LEU A 29 12.23 -25.19 14.44
N GLU A 30 12.95 -24.21 13.89
CA GLU A 30 13.76 -23.27 14.68
C GLU A 30 12.90 -22.45 15.63
N ARG A 31 11.72 -21.98 15.19
CA ARG A 31 10.77 -21.28 16.07
C ARG A 31 10.24 -22.17 17.18
N ALA A 32 9.93 -23.44 16.89
CA ALA A 32 9.50 -24.40 17.90
C ALA A 32 10.61 -24.64 18.95
N ASP A 33 11.87 -24.74 18.52
CA ASP A 33 13.00 -24.88 19.45
C ASP A 33 13.20 -23.64 20.34
N VAL A 34 13.02 -22.43 19.80
CA VAL A 34 13.04 -21.19 20.60
C VAL A 34 11.95 -21.21 21.67
N MET A 35 10.71 -21.56 21.31
CA MET A 35 9.61 -21.67 22.28
C MET A 35 9.89 -22.72 23.37
N ARG A 36 10.45 -23.87 22.97
CA ARG A 36 10.87 -24.93 23.89
C ARG A 36 11.94 -24.44 24.87
N ARG A 37 12.99 -23.75 24.38
CA ARG A 37 14.08 -23.21 25.22
C ARG A 37 13.60 -22.10 26.15
N ARG A 38 12.61 -21.30 25.75
CA ARG A 38 11.98 -20.29 26.60
C ARG A 38 11.13 -20.89 27.73
N GLY A 39 10.76 -22.17 27.62
CA GLY A 39 9.91 -22.85 28.61
C GLY A 39 8.44 -22.49 28.49
N ASP A 40 7.96 -22.22 27.27
CA ASP A 40 6.54 -21.94 27.02
C ASP A 40 5.69 -23.16 27.45
N ARG A 41 4.72 -22.95 28.35
CA ARG A 41 3.87 -24.02 28.89
C ARG A 41 2.96 -24.66 27.84
N GLU A 42 2.49 -23.86 26.89
CA GLU A 42 1.62 -24.27 25.78
C GLU A 42 2.13 -23.65 24.47
N PRO A 43 3.21 -24.20 23.90
CA PRO A 43 3.81 -23.63 22.70
C PRO A 43 2.85 -23.78 21.51
N ARG A 44 2.60 -22.67 20.81
CA ARG A 44 1.74 -22.66 19.61
C ARG A 44 2.35 -23.45 18.43
N LEU A 45 3.64 -23.73 18.49
CA LEU A 45 4.39 -24.49 17.48
C LEU A 45 5.21 -25.57 18.17
N THR A 46 5.00 -26.83 17.78
CA THR A 46 5.80 -27.99 18.16
C THR A 46 6.19 -28.78 16.92
N PRO A 47 7.26 -29.60 16.96
CA PRO A 47 7.59 -30.51 15.86
C PRO A 47 6.41 -31.40 15.44
N GLU A 48 5.61 -31.85 16.41
CA GLU A 48 4.41 -32.66 16.18
C GLU A 48 3.35 -31.86 15.43
N LYS A 49 3.10 -30.60 15.83
CA LYS A 49 2.12 -29.74 15.16
C LYS A 49 2.56 -29.39 13.75
N ILE A 50 3.86 -29.17 13.53
CA ILE A 50 4.41 -28.90 12.20
C ILE A 50 4.19 -30.12 11.29
N ARG A 51 4.47 -31.34 11.75
CA ARG A 51 4.19 -32.58 11.00
C ARG A 51 2.69 -32.75 10.68
N GLN A 52 1.81 -32.41 11.62
CA GLN A 52 0.37 -32.43 11.36
C GLN A 52 0.00 -31.45 10.24
N LEU A 53 0.48 -30.20 10.32
CA LEU A 53 0.20 -29.19 9.30
C LEU A 53 0.72 -29.60 7.92
N GLU A 54 1.91 -30.24 7.85
CA GLU A 54 2.49 -30.76 6.61
C GLU A 54 1.56 -31.73 5.88
N SER A 55 0.79 -32.55 6.60
CA SER A 55 -0.17 -33.48 5.99
C SER A 55 -1.43 -32.82 5.42
N GLU A 56 -1.67 -31.55 5.73
CA GLU A 56 -2.88 -30.79 5.36
C GLU A 56 -2.56 -29.56 4.50
N LEU A 57 -1.33 -29.46 3.98
CA LEU A 57 -0.91 -28.27 3.24
C LEU A 57 -1.67 -28.13 1.90
N PRO A 58 -2.35 -26.99 1.67
CA PRO A 58 -2.93 -26.73 0.38
C PRO A 58 -1.82 -26.51 -0.66
N THR A 59 -1.99 -27.08 -1.84
CA THR A 59 -1.17 -26.79 -3.02
C THR A 59 -2.05 -26.22 -4.12
N ALA A 60 -1.45 -25.51 -5.07
CA ALA A 60 -2.19 -25.08 -6.24
C ALA A 60 -2.56 -26.31 -7.09
N ASP A 61 -3.82 -26.40 -7.51
CA ASP A 61 -4.27 -27.47 -8.39
C ASP A 61 -3.48 -27.48 -9.70
N PRO A 62 -3.20 -28.66 -10.28
CA PRO A 62 -2.64 -28.75 -11.63
C PRO A 62 -3.51 -27.97 -12.62
N GLY A 63 -2.91 -26.98 -13.30
CA GLY A 63 -3.63 -26.11 -14.25
C GLY A 63 -4.44 -24.99 -13.62
N ALA A 64 -4.19 -24.65 -12.35
CA ALA A 64 -4.81 -23.49 -11.69
C ALA A 64 -4.71 -22.23 -12.56
N PHE A 65 -5.84 -21.53 -12.73
CA PHE A 65 -5.90 -20.34 -13.56
C PHE A 65 -5.32 -19.13 -12.83
N TYR A 66 -4.24 -18.57 -13.38
CA TYR A 66 -3.67 -17.29 -12.96
C TYR A 66 -4.10 -16.21 -13.94
N ALA A 67 -4.77 -15.15 -13.48
CA ALA A 67 -5.20 -14.06 -14.35
C ALA A 67 -4.01 -13.33 -15.02
N LYS A 68 -2.85 -13.33 -14.35
CA LYS A 68 -1.56 -12.88 -14.89
C LYS A 68 -0.46 -13.78 -14.37
N GLU A 69 0.48 -14.11 -15.24
CA GLU A 69 1.73 -14.78 -14.91
C GLU A 69 2.85 -13.75 -15.10
N ILE A 70 3.69 -13.59 -14.09
CA ILE A 70 4.81 -12.65 -14.11
C ILE A 70 6.08 -13.43 -13.80
N GLU A 71 7.00 -13.44 -14.75
CA GLU A 71 8.28 -14.14 -14.66
C GLU A 71 9.42 -13.12 -14.57
N PHE A 72 10.39 -13.39 -13.69
CA PHE A 72 11.58 -12.56 -13.52
C PHE A 72 12.82 -13.43 -13.33
N ASP A 73 13.90 -13.10 -14.05
CA ASP A 73 15.20 -13.73 -13.84
C ASP A 73 15.95 -13.02 -12.70
N LEU A 74 16.03 -13.68 -11.54
CA LEU A 74 16.72 -13.17 -10.36
C LEU A 74 18.23 -12.94 -10.59
N GLY A 75 18.86 -13.66 -11.53
CA GLY A 75 20.27 -13.49 -11.88
C GLY A 75 20.58 -12.13 -12.51
N THR A 76 19.56 -11.45 -13.03
CA THR A 76 19.69 -10.11 -13.63
C THR A 76 19.36 -8.97 -12.67
N VAL A 77 18.89 -9.28 -11.45
CA VAL A 77 18.49 -8.28 -10.47
C VAL A 77 19.72 -7.66 -9.81
N SER A 78 19.83 -6.34 -9.94
CA SER A 78 20.82 -5.53 -9.22
C SER A 78 20.15 -4.76 -8.06
N PRO A 79 20.90 -4.11 -7.17
CA PRO A 79 20.30 -3.28 -6.12
C PRO A 79 19.55 -2.06 -6.71
N TYR A 80 18.30 -1.88 -6.29
CA TYR A 80 17.45 -0.72 -6.64
C TYR A 80 17.06 0.06 -5.39
N LEU A 81 16.69 1.32 -5.59
CA LEU A 81 16.00 2.15 -4.60
C LEU A 81 14.66 2.62 -5.17
N ALA A 82 13.73 2.92 -4.27
CA ALA A 82 12.49 3.63 -4.59
C ALA A 82 12.51 5.05 -4.03
N GLY A 83 12.16 6.05 -4.83
CA GLY A 83 12.00 7.44 -4.40
C GLY A 83 12.64 8.49 -5.32
N PRO A 84 12.62 9.77 -4.88
CA PRO A 84 12.14 10.22 -3.58
C PRO A 84 10.61 10.20 -3.49
N ASN A 85 10.08 9.97 -2.29
CA ASN A 85 8.67 10.11 -1.88
C ASN A 85 7.57 9.38 -2.68
N GLU A 86 7.95 8.54 -3.63
CA GLU A 86 7.05 7.68 -4.39
C GLU A 86 7.62 6.26 -4.38
N VAL A 87 6.85 5.30 -3.85
CA VAL A 87 7.30 3.90 -3.69
C VAL A 87 7.49 3.22 -5.04
N LYS A 88 6.77 3.69 -6.07
CA LYS A 88 6.83 3.13 -7.42
C LYS A 88 7.89 3.78 -8.31
N ALA A 89 8.51 4.87 -7.86
CA ALA A 89 9.59 5.54 -8.57
C ALA A 89 10.91 4.80 -8.32
N ILE A 90 11.18 3.75 -9.09
CA ILE A 90 12.36 2.90 -8.89
C ILE A 90 13.52 3.34 -9.80
N ALA A 91 14.73 3.32 -9.26
CA ALA A 91 15.96 3.53 -10.02
C ALA A 91 17.07 2.65 -9.47
N ALA A 92 18.01 2.27 -10.31
CA ALA A 92 19.09 1.40 -9.86
C ALA A 92 20.04 2.18 -8.93
N ALA A 93 20.62 1.50 -7.93
CA ALA A 93 21.46 2.15 -6.92
C ALA A 93 22.63 2.94 -7.54
N ARG A 94 23.23 2.40 -8.59
CA ARG A 94 24.33 3.05 -9.31
C ARG A 94 23.92 4.30 -10.08
N GLU A 95 22.70 4.31 -10.64
CA GLU A 95 22.17 5.49 -11.33
C GLU A 95 21.93 6.64 -10.36
N LEU A 96 21.41 6.34 -9.15
CA LEU A 96 21.22 7.34 -8.11
C LEU A 96 22.54 7.78 -7.45
N GLU A 97 23.50 6.86 -7.29
CA GLU A 97 24.85 7.18 -6.83
C GLU A 97 25.53 8.21 -7.75
N ALA A 98 25.40 8.05 -9.06
CA ALA A 98 25.94 8.99 -10.05
C ALA A 98 25.34 10.41 -9.94
N LYS A 99 24.11 10.54 -9.40
CA LYS A 99 23.47 11.84 -9.13
C LYS A 99 23.99 12.53 -7.87
N ASN A 100 24.86 11.86 -7.10
CA ASN A 100 25.50 12.42 -5.90
C ASN A 100 24.51 12.97 -4.85
N VAL A 101 23.38 12.28 -4.67
CA VAL A 101 22.32 12.68 -3.75
C VAL A 101 22.82 12.57 -2.30
N ARG A 102 23.11 13.71 -1.66
CA ARG A 102 23.47 13.77 -0.24
C ARG A 102 22.33 13.23 0.63
N ILE A 103 22.68 12.53 1.71
CA ILE A 103 21.73 12.10 2.74
C ILE A 103 22.10 12.72 4.09
N ASP A 104 21.11 12.89 4.95
CA ASP A 104 21.26 13.41 6.32
C ASP A 104 20.94 12.32 7.35
N LYS A 105 19.98 11.43 7.04
CA LYS A 105 19.59 10.35 7.93
C LYS A 105 19.49 9.01 7.19
N ALA A 106 19.85 7.94 7.89
CA ALA A 106 19.74 6.58 7.43
C ALA A 106 18.95 5.75 8.46
N PHE A 107 18.14 4.80 8.00
CA PHE A 107 17.24 4.03 8.87
C PHE A 107 17.31 2.53 8.58
N LEU A 108 17.77 1.75 9.57
CA LEU A 108 17.75 0.28 9.57
C LEU A 108 16.71 -0.20 10.59
N MET A 109 15.46 -0.30 10.15
CA MET A 109 14.32 -0.63 11.03
C MET A 109 13.11 -1.13 10.24
N SER A 110 11.98 -1.29 10.95
CA SER A 110 10.67 -1.78 10.49
C SER A 110 10.51 -3.30 10.44
N CYS A 111 9.25 -3.73 10.37
CA CYS A 111 8.91 -5.13 10.16
C CYS A 111 9.35 -5.68 8.80
N VAL A 112 9.70 -4.81 7.84
CA VAL A 112 10.09 -5.21 6.48
C VAL A 112 11.53 -5.67 6.43
N ASN A 113 12.45 -4.94 7.07
CA ASN A 113 13.88 -5.24 7.07
C ASN A 113 14.59 -4.99 8.41
N GLY A 114 13.91 -5.26 9.53
CA GLY A 114 14.47 -5.25 10.88
C GLY A 114 14.74 -6.65 11.46
N ARG A 115 15.01 -7.66 10.61
CA ARG A 115 15.26 -9.06 11.05
C ARG A 115 16.76 -9.34 11.16
N LEU A 116 17.13 -10.47 11.75
CA LEU A 116 18.52 -10.84 12.01
C LEU A 116 19.42 -10.78 10.76
N GLN A 117 18.97 -11.36 9.65
CA GLN A 117 19.71 -11.37 8.37
C GLN A 117 19.85 -9.97 7.74
N ASP A 118 18.90 -9.06 8.00
CA ASP A 118 18.95 -7.69 7.52
C ASP A 118 20.07 -6.92 8.26
N PHE A 119 20.21 -7.16 9.57
CA PHE A 119 21.32 -6.61 10.36
C PHE A 119 22.66 -7.27 10.05
N ALA A 120 22.69 -8.56 9.71
CA ALA A 120 23.91 -9.22 9.23
C ALA A 120 24.44 -8.52 7.97
N ALA A 121 23.58 -8.29 6.97
CA ALA A 121 23.95 -7.62 5.72
C ALA A 121 24.43 -6.17 5.94
N ALA A 122 23.79 -5.42 6.85
CA ALA A 122 24.25 -4.08 7.21
C ALA A 122 25.59 -4.11 7.97
N ALA A 123 25.76 -5.05 8.90
CA ALA A 123 26.98 -5.20 9.69
C ALA A 123 28.19 -5.59 8.83
N GLU A 124 28.00 -6.41 7.79
CA GLU A 124 29.06 -6.74 6.81
C GLU A 124 29.61 -5.49 6.13
N VAL A 125 28.74 -4.53 5.79
CA VAL A 125 29.14 -3.27 5.16
C VAL A 125 29.81 -2.33 6.16
N LEU A 126 29.33 -2.30 7.41
CA LEU A 126 29.76 -1.32 8.42
C LEU A 126 31.01 -1.74 9.21
N ARG A 127 31.36 -3.03 9.21
CA ARG A 127 32.49 -3.53 10.00
C ARG A 127 33.80 -2.83 9.60
N GLY A 128 34.43 -2.17 10.57
CA GLY A 128 35.66 -1.41 10.35
C GLY A 128 35.47 -0.07 9.63
N GLN A 129 34.23 0.34 9.36
CA GLN A 129 33.89 1.64 8.76
C GLN A 129 33.38 2.62 9.83
N LYS A 130 33.26 3.90 9.44
CA LYS A 130 32.58 4.94 10.23
C LYS A 130 31.52 5.60 9.36
N ILE A 131 30.36 5.86 9.95
CA ILE A 131 29.30 6.63 9.30
C ILE A 131 29.82 8.05 9.04
N ALA A 132 29.43 8.65 7.91
CA ALA A 132 29.83 10.01 7.57
C ALA A 132 29.44 10.98 8.70
N PRO A 133 30.30 11.93 9.11
CA PRO A 133 30.08 12.73 10.32
C PRO A 133 28.75 13.50 10.36
N HIS A 134 28.22 13.87 9.19
CA HIS A 134 26.95 14.59 9.06
C HIS A 134 25.72 13.69 8.99
N VAL A 135 25.88 12.37 8.90
CA VAL A 135 24.78 11.42 8.80
C VAL A 135 24.44 10.83 10.16
N LYS A 136 23.15 10.71 10.46
CA LYS A 136 22.65 9.92 11.59
C LYS A 136 22.05 8.60 11.10
N LEU A 137 22.63 7.48 11.51
CA LEU A 137 22.07 6.14 11.27
C LEU A 137 21.25 5.70 12.49
N TYR A 138 19.94 5.55 12.32
CA TYR A 138 19.04 5.03 13.34
C TYR A 138 18.75 3.55 13.12
N VAL A 139 18.82 2.76 14.19
CA VAL A 139 18.66 1.29 14.15
C VAL A 139 17.61 0.85 15.16
N ALA A 140 16.61 0.08 14.72
CA ALA A 140 15.64 -0.57 15.59
C ALA A 140 15.32 -1.99 15.09
N ALA A 141 15.40 -2.98 15.98
CA ALA A 141 14.99 -4.34 15.65
C ALA A 141 13.47 -4.45 15.46
N ALA A 142 13.04 -5.44 14.67
CA ALA A 142 11.63 -5.79 14.55
C ALA A 142 11.06 -6.39 15.84
N SER A 143 11.91 -6.92 16.73
CA SER A 143 11.54 -7.40 18.07
C SER A 143 12.76 -7.39 19.00
N SER A 144 12.51 -7.40 20.32
CA SER A 144 13.55 -7.56 21.34
C SER A 144 14.32 -8.88 21.19
N GLU A 145 13.66 -9.94 20.70
CA GLU A 145 14.30 -11.23 20.45
C GLU A 145 15.32 -11.15 19.29
N VAL A 146 14.97 -10.45 18.21
CA VAL A 146 15.89 -10.20 17.09
C VAL A 146 17.08 -9.34 17.54
N GLU A 147 16.82 -8.30 18.34
CA GLU A 147 17.87 -7.47 18.91
C GLU A 147 18.86 -8.30 19.74
N ALA A 148 18.35 -9.16 20.64
CA ALA A 148 19.19 -10.02 21.46
C ALA A 148 20.06 -10.96 20.61
N GLN A 149 19.47 -11.60 19.59
CA GLN A 149 20.21 -12.48 18.67
C GLN A 149 21.28 -11.70 17.88
N ALA A 150 20.97 -10.48 17.43
CA ALA A 150 21.90 -9.67 16.68
C ALA A 150 23.06 -9.14 17.55
N LYS A 151 22.82 -8.95 18.86
CA LYS A 151 23.89 -8.71 19.86
C LYS A 151 24.77 -9.94 20.03
N GLU A 152 24.17 -11.12 20.24
CA GLU A 152 24.90 -12.39 20.40
C GLU A 152 25.80 -12.70 19.18
N ARG A 153 25.30 -12.43 17.96
CA ARG A 153 26.05 -12.63 16.71
C ARG A 153 27.09 -11.54 16.40
N GLY A 154 27.20 -10.50 17.24
CA GLY A 154 28.14 -9.38 17.02
C GLY A 154 27.75 -8.44 15.87
N TYR A 155 26.51 -8.48 15.39
CA TYR A 155 26.02 -7.53 14.38
C TYR A 155 25.76 -6.16 15.02
N TRP A 156 25.22 -6.16 16.24
CA TRP A 156 24.94 -4.94 17.00
C TRP A 156 26.22 -4.16 17.34
N SER A 157 27.30 -4.87 17.70
CA SER A 157 28.59 -4.23 17.96
C SER A 157 29.16 -3.59 16.70
N ALA A 158 29.13 -4.27 15.55
CA ALA A 158 29.58 -3.69 14.28
C ALA A 158 28.81 -2.40 13.91
N LEU A 159 27.48 -2.38 14.14
CA LEU A 159 26.64 -1.19 13.96
C LEU A 159 27.02 -0.07 14.94
N ALA A 160 27.22 -0.41 16.22
CA ALA A 160 27.61 0.54 17.27
C ALA A 160 28.99 1.15 16.99
N ASP A 161 29.97 0.31 16.64
CA ASP A 161 31.34 0.71 16.32
C ASP A 161 31.37 1.67 15.14
N ALA A 162 30.46 1.53 14.17
CA ALA A 162 30.35 2.47 13.05
C ALA A 162 29.74 3.83 13.43
N GLY A 163 29.11 3.94 14.60
CA GLY A 163 28.48 5.16 15.13
C GLY A 163 26.96 5.20 15.04
N ALA A 164 26.29 4.04 14.95
CA ALA A 164 24.83 3.99 14.88
C ALA A 164 24.15 4.43 16.19
N THR A 165 22.97 5.04 16.06
CA THR A 165 22.07 5.38 17.16
C THR A 165 20.96 4.32 17.27
N PHE A 166 20.84 3.69 18.43
CA PHE A 166 19.85 2.62 18.65
C PHE A 166 18.56 3.18 19.25
N LEU A 167 17.44 2.70 18.73
CA LEU A 167 16.10 2.97 19.22
C LEU A 167 15.49 1.68 19.78
N PRO A 168 14.47 1.77 20.65
CA PRO A 168 13.72 0.59 21.10
C PRO A 168 13.13 -0.19 19.92
N ALA A 169 13.08 -1.52 20.05
CA ALA A 169 12.46 -2.37 19.05
C ALA A 169 11.00 -1.94 18.78
N GLY A 170 10.68 -1.64 17.52
CA GLY A 170 9.38 -1.06 17.16
C GLY A 170 9.37 -0.35 15.81
N CYS A 171 8.26 0.35 15.53
CA CYS A 171 8.06 1.04 14.26
C CYS A 171 8.90 2.33 14.13
N GLY A 172 8.94 3.16 15.19
CA GLY A 172 9.66 4.43 15.20
C GLY A 172 9.37 5.32 13.99
N ALA A 173 10.44 5.89 13.40
CA ALA A 173 10.36 6.81 12.27
C ALA A 173 9.67 6.23 11.03
N CYS A 174 9.54 4.89 10.90
CA CYS A 174 8.79 4.24 9.80
C CYS A 174 7.33 4.74 9.67
N ILE A 175 6.71 5.10 10.80
CA ILE A 175 5.35 5.65 10.86
C ILE A 175 5.34 7.17 11.13
N GLY A 176 6.50 7.81 11.07
CA GLY A 176 6.65 9.26 11.31
C GLY A 176 6.52 9.67 12.77
N LEU A 177 6.83 8.76 13.71
CA LEU A 177 6.77 8.99 15.15
C LEU A 177 8.11 8.69 15.83
N GLY A 178 8.34 9.32 16.98
CA GLY A 178 9.51 9.06 17.82
C GLY A 178 10.77 9.80 17.38
N GLU A 179 11.91 9.34 17.91
CA GLU A 179 13.21 9.94 17.64
C GLU A 179 13.68 9.67 16.20
N GLY A 180 14.38 10.64 15.62
CA GLY A 180 15.00 10.51 14.30
C GLY A 180 14.10 10.84 13.11
N VAL A 181 12.86 11.31 13.33
CA VAL A 181 12.00 11.81 12.25
C VAL A 181 12.69 12.89 11.41
N LEU A 182 12.38 12.93 10.12
CA LEU A 182 12.93 13.90 9.18
C LEU A 182 12.30 15.29 9.35
N THR A 183 13.11 16.32 9.19
CA THR A 183 12.76 17.74 9.24
C THR A 183 12.81 18.37 7.85
N ASP A 184 12.46 19.65 7.73
CA ASP A 184 12.38 20.34 6.44
C ASP A 184 13.75 20.32 5.73
N GLY A 185 13.75 19.89 4.46
CA GLY A 185 14.94 19.86 3.61
C GLY A 185 15.88 18.66 3.82
N GLU A 186 15.67 17.85 4.85
CA GLU A 186 16.49 16.64 5.06
C GLU A 186 16.17 15.53 4.06
N VAL A 187 17.19 14.78 3.69
CA VAL A 187 17.10 13.58 2.85
C VAL A 187 17.36 12.33 3.69
N GLY A 188 16.39 11.43 3.74
CA GLY A 188 16.47 10.13 4.39
C GLY A 188 16.64 8.98 3.40
N ILE A 189 17.46 8.00 3.75
CA ILE A 189 17.47 6.67 3.10
C ILE A 189 17.08 5.60 4.11
N SER A 190 16.15 4.72 3.75
CA SER A 190 15.46 3.87 4.73
C SER A 190 15.25 2.44 4.23
N ALA A 191 15.42 1.46 5.12
CA ALA A 191 15.05 0.06 4.88
C ALA A 191 13.58 -0.23 5.28
N THR A 192 12.72 0.78 5.19
CA THR A 192 11.27 0.67 5.41
C THR A 192 10.55 0.39 4.08
N ASN A 193 9.22 0.30 4.10
CA ASN A 193 8.39 0.02 2.92
C ASN A 193 7.64 1.23 2.34
N ARG A 194 7.60 2.38 3.02
CA ARG A 194 6.82 3.54 2.57
C ARG A 194 7.61 4.82 2.71
N ASN A 195 7.58 5.66 1.67
CA ASN A 195 8.30 6.93 1.60
C ASN A 195 7.42 8.15 1.26
N PHE A 196 6.08 8.02 1.15
CA PHE A 196 5.18 9.13 0.78
C PHE A 196 5.47 10.45 1.53
N ASP A 197 5.13 11.59 0.91
CA ASP A 197 5.31 12.91 1.54
C ASP A 197 4.81 12.95 2.99
N GLY A 198 5.71 13.29 3.91
CA GLY A 198 5.42 13.37 5.34
C GLY A 198 5.28 12.03 6.05
N ARG A 199 5.57 10.89 5.41
CA ARG A 199 5.48 9.57 6.03
C ARG A 199 6.45 9.40 7.19
N MET A 200 7.68 9.87 7.04
CA MET A 200 8.76 9.71 8.03
C MET A 200 9.10 11.02 8.76
N GLY A 201 8.21 12.01 8.73
CA GLY A 201 8.41 13.32 9.35
C GLY A 201 7.79 14.45 8.53
N SER A 202 8.60 15.46 8.21
CA SER A 202 8.20 16.62 7.42
C SER A 202 7.75 16.23 6.01
N ARG A 203 6.72 16.92 5.50
CA ARG A 203 6.29 16.86 4.08
C ARG A 203 7.31 17.47 3.11
N LYS A 204 8.26 18.27 3.61
CA LYS A 204 9.33 18.87 2.81
C LYS A 204 10.65 18.06 2.86
N SER A 205 10.62 16.89 3.48
CA SER A 205 11.74 15.94 3.46
C SER A 205 11.67 15.04 2.22
N GLN A 206 12.81 14.49 1.81
CA GLN A 206 12.87 13.49 0.74
C GLN A 206 13.27 12.14 1.33
N VAL A 207 12.60 11.06 0.93
CA VAL A 207 12.81 9.72 1.45
C VAL A 207 13.00 8.72 0.32
N TYR A 208 14.13 8.01 0.37
CA TYR A 208 14.45 6.90 -0.50
C TYR A 208 14.35 5.58 0.28
N LEU A 209 13.81 4.54 -0.34
CA LEU A 209 13.77 3.19 0.20
C LEU A 209 14.87 2.35 -0.43
N ALA A 210 15.58 1.56 0.36
CA ALA A 210 16.69 0.73 -0.09
C ALA A 210 16.85 -0.52 0.77
N SER A 211 17.62 -1.51 0.31
CA SER A 211 17.98 -2.66 1.14
C SER A 211 18.89 -2.25 2.31
N PRO A 212 18.93 -3.03 3.42
CA PRO A 212 19.80 -2.76 4.57
C PRO A 212 21.26 -2.49 4.23
N ALA A 213 21.83 -3.28 3.30
CA ALA A 213 23.21 -3.13 2.88
C ALA A 213 23.43 -1.80 2.12
N VAL A 214 22.49 -1.38 1.26
CA VAL A 214 22.57 -0.11 0.53
C VAL A 214 22.38 1.09 1.46
N VAL A 215 21.49 0.99 2.45
CA VAL A 215 21.35 2.00 3.52
C VAL A 215 22.66 2.16 4.27
N ALA A 216 23.28 1.05 4.69
CA ALA A 216 24.56 1.04 5.38
C ALA A 216 25.69 1.66 4.53
N ALA A 217 25.80 1.27 3.25
CA ALA A 217 26.80 1.83 2.33
C ALA A 217 26.61 3.34 2.14
N SER A 218 25.36 3.78 2.01
CA SER A 218 25.02 5.20 1.86
C SER A 218 25.31 5.99 3.14
N ALA A 219 25.09 5.40 4.32
CA ALA A 219 25.41 6.03 5.60
C ALA A 219 26.93 6.29 5.76
N VAL A 220 27.77 5.33 5.35
CA VAL A 220 29.23 5.51 5.33
C VAL A 220 29.64 6.57 4.30
N ALA A 221 29.03 6.55 3.11
CA ALA A 221 29.37 7.47 2.03
C ALA A 221 28.87 8.91 2.26
N GLY A 222 27.86 9.12 3.10
CA GLY A 222 27.23 10.43 3.31
C GLY A 222 26.26 10.86 2.20
N LYS A 223 25.99 9.96 1.26
CA LYS A 223 25.17 10.13 0.05
C LYS A 223 24.66 8.77 -0.41
N ILE A 224 23.67 8.73 -1.30
CA ILE A 224 23.23 7.47 -1.92
C ILE A 224 24.43 6.80 -2.60
N ALA A 225 24.70 5.55 -2.23
CA ALA A 225 25.84 4.78 -2.71
C ALA A 225 25.44 3.34 -3.05
N ALA A 226 26.06 2.78 -4.08
CA ALA A 226 25.91 1.37 -4.43
C ALA A 226 26.83 0.48 -3.55
N LEU A 227 26.54 -0.82 -3.52
CA LEU A 227 27.41 -1.80 -2.85
C LEU A 227 28.74 -1.96 -3.60
N LYS A 228 29.83 -2.19 -2.86
CA LYS A 228 31.17 -2.43 -3.41
C LYS A 228 31.59 -3.91 -3.23
N PRO A 229 32.30 -4.50 -4.20
CA PRO A 229 32.61 -3.95 -5.52
C PRO A 229 31.35 -3.85 -6.38
N ALA A 230 31.19 -2.74 -7.08
CA ALA A 230 30.05 -2.55 -7.98
C ALA A 230 30.31 -3.32 -9.28
N ALA A 231 29.32 -4.08 -9.76
CA ALA A 231 29.38 -4.68 -11.08
C ALA A 231 29.58 -3.59 -12.16
N ALA A 232 30.36 -3.89 -13.20
CA ALA A 232 30.71 -2.93 -14.26
C ALA A 232 29.48 -2.38 -15.03
N THR A 233 28.38 -3.11 -15.03
CA THR A 233 27.09 -2.73 -15.62
C THR A 233 25.95 -2.88 -14.60
N THR A 234 24.86 -2.16 -14.83
CA THR A 234 23.62 -2.30 -14.05
C THR A 234 22.56 -2.88 -14.96
N PRO A 235 22.52 -4.22 -15.13
CA PRO A 235 21.54 -4.83 -16.02
C PRO A 235 20.14 -4.49 -15.53
N LYS A 236 19.26 -4.18 -16.48
CA LYS A 236 17.82 -4.10 -16.20
C LYS A 236 17.34 -5.53 -15.90
N PRO A 237 16.51 -5.73 -14.86
CA PRO A 237 15.89 -7.02 -14.62
C PRO A 237 15.15 -7.50 -15.87
N THR A 238 15.40 -8.75 -16.28
CA THR A 238 14.72 -9.38 -17.41
C THR A 238 13.56 -10.24 -16.93
N GLY A 239 12.50 -10.29 -17.71
CA GLY A 239 11.28 -11.00 -17.35
C GLY A 239 10.18 -10.85 -18.39
N ALA A 240 9.03 -11.45 -18.12
CA ALA A 240 7.85 -11.41 -18.97
C ALA A 240 6.58 -11.24 -18.14
N VAL A 241 5.60 -10.53 -18.70
CA VAL A 241 4.24 -10.43 -18.14
C VAL A 241 3.28 -11.01 -19.17
N LYS A 242 2.55 -12.04 -18.77
CA LYS A 242 1.51 -12.67 -19.58
C LYS A 242 0.17 -12.45 -18.90
N ALA A 243 -0.75 -11.75 -19.57
CA ALA A 243 -2.13 -11.61 -19.11
C ALA A 243 -2.99 -12.71 -19.73
N ASN A 244 -3.69 -13.47 -18.89
CA ASN A 244 -4.58 -14.53 -19.33
C ASN A 244 -6.02 -13.98 -19.35
N PRO A 245 -6.66 -13.88 -20.54
CA PRO A 245 -8.01 -13.34 -20.63
C PRO A 245 -8.96 -14.25 -19.86
N ARG A 246 -9.61 -13.69 -18.83
CA ARG A 246 -10.71 -14.38 -18.16
C ARG A 246 -11.92 -14.33 -19.09
N PRO A 247 -12.61 -15.44 -19.36
CA PRO A 247 -13.90 -15.39 -20.05
C PRO A 247 -14.81 -14.40 -19.33
N ALA A 248 -15.49 -13.54 -20.07
CA ALA A 248 -16.46 -12.63 -19.48
C ALA A 248 -17.44 -13.47 -18.65
N ALA A 249 -17.50 -13.22 -17.35
CA ALA A 249 -18.59 -13.76 -16.55
C ALA A 249 -19.88 -13.25 -17.21
N GLY A 250 -20.72 -14.16 -17.68
CA GLY A 250 -22.01 -13.79 -18.25
C GLY A 250 -22.75 -12.88 -17.28
N ALA A 251 -23.55 -11.95 -17.79
CA ALA A 251 -24.34 -11.03 -16.97
C ALA A 251 -25.20 -11.83 -15.98
N ALA A 252 -24.69 -12.04 -14.77
CA ALA A 252 -25.44 -12.66 -13.71
C ALA A 252 -26.52 -11.64 -13.34
N LYS A 253 -27.79 -11.98 -13.59
CA LYS A 253 -28.91 -11.25 -13.00
C LYS A 253 -28.78 -11.41 -11.50
N VAL A 254 -28.31 -10.38 -10.82
CA VAL A 254 -28.34 -10.34 -9.36
C VAL A 254 -29.64 -9.67 -8.96
N GLU A 255 -30.40 -10.35 -8.10
CA GLU A 255 -31.61 -9.81 -7.51
C GLU A 255 -31.26 -8.60 -6.65
N ILE A 256 -32.08 -7.53 -6.75
CA ILE A 256 -31.88 -6.33 -5.94
C ILE A 256 -32.69 -6.48 -4.64
N LEU A 257 -32.00 -6.44 -3.50
CA LEU A 257 -32.60 -6.55 -2.18
C LEU A 257 -33.54 -5.36 -1.91
N PRO A 258 -34.67 -5.58 -1.21
CA PRO A 258 -35.55 -4.50 -0.79
C PRO A 258 -34.80 -3.40 -0.02
N GLY A 259 -35.00 -2.15 -0.44
CA GLY A 259 -34.34 -0.98 0.15
C GLY A 259 -32.99 -0.62 -0.48
N PHE A 260 -32.40 -1.47 -1.32
CA PHE A 260 -31.21 -1.12 -2.08
C PHE A 260 -31.60 -0.21 -3.26
N PRO A 261 -30.82 0.85 -3.58
CA PRO A 261 -31.17 1.75 -4.67
C PRO A 261 -31.23 1.01 -6.01
N LEU A 262 -32.32 1.18 -6.74
CA LEU A 262 -32.46 0.65 -8.11
C LEU A 262 -31.58 1.43 -9.09
N GLN A 263 -31.54 2.76 -8.92
CA GLN A 263 -30.77 3.68 -9.75
C GLN A 263 -30.20 4.82 -8.91
N VAL A 264 -29.07 5.36 -9.35
CA VAL A 264 -28.43 6.56 -8.81
C VAL A 264 -28.05 7.47 -9.97
N ALA A 265 -28.36 8.76 -9.88
CA ALA A 265 -28.04 9.75 -10.91
C ALA A 265 -27.28 10.94 -10.32
N GLY A 266 -26.34 11.50 -11.08
CA GLY A 266 -25.51 12.62 -10.64
C GLY A 266 -24.49 13.05 -11.69
N GLU A 267 -23.71 14.07 -11.39
CA GLU A 267 -22.60 14.50 -12.22
C GLU A 267 -21.33 13.72 -11.88
N LEU A 268 -20.53 13.37 -12.89
CA LEU A 268 -19.23 12.73 -12.68
C LEU A 268 -18.17 13.75 -12.25
N LEU A 269 -17.56 13.50 -11.09
CA LEU A 269 -16.40 14.23 -10.57
C LEU A 269 -15.16 13.35 -10.72
N PHE A 270 -14.30 13.67 -11.69
CA PHE A 270 -13.16 12.82 -12.05
C PHE A 270 -11.86 13.23 -11.34
N VAL A 271 -11.17 12.26 -10.76
CA VAL A 271 -9.87 12.40 -10.14
C VAL A 271 -8.87 11.52 -10.91
N PRO A 272 -8.10 12.09 -11.87
CA PRO A 272 -7.22 11.34 -12.78
C PRO A 272 -5.92 10.82 -12.11
N LYS A 273 -5.99 10.42 -10.85
CA LYS A 273 -4.84 9.96 -10.06
C LYS A 273 -4.96 8.48 -9.77
N ASP A 274 -4.08 7.71 -10.39
CA ASP A 274 -3.85 6.33 -9.98
C ASP A 274 -3.15 6.29 -8.63
N ASN A 275 -3.40 5.22 -7.89
CA ASN A 275 -2.86 4.99 -6.55
C ASN A 275 -3.21 6.13 -5.59
N MET A 276 -4.43 6.69 -5.72
CA MET A 276 -4.98 7.55 -4.67
C MET A 276 -4.91 6.79 -3.35
N ASN A 277 -4.13 7.29 -2.39
CA ASN A 277 -3.96 6.63 -1.10
C ASN A 277 -4.91 7.22 -0.05
N THR A 278 -5.16 6.47 1.02
CA THR A 278 -6.07 6.91 2.08
C THR A 278 -5.61 8.16 2.81
N ASP A 279 -4.30 8.47 2.82
CA ASP A 279 -3.77 9.75 3.31
C ASP A 279 -4.21 10.93 2.42
N GLY A 280 -4.26 10.76 1.10
CA GLY A 280 -4.75 11.77 0.16
C GLY A 280 -6.25 12.01 0.30
N ILE A 281 -7.02 10.96 0.58
CA ILE A 281 -8.47 11.04 0.81
C ILE A 281 -8.80 11.62 2.20
N TYR A 282 -8.08 11.20 3.25
CA TYR A 282 -8.28 11.65 4.63
C TYR A 282 -6.94 11.81 5.36
N GLY A 283 -6.59 13.06 5.67
CA GLY A 283 -5.29 13.43 6.24
C GLY A 283 -4.94 12.70 7.54
N LYS A 284 -3.67 12.35 7.71
CA LYS A 284 -3.16 11.65 8.91
C LYS A 284 -3.43 12.43 10.20
N GLU A 285 -3.42 13.75 10.12
CA GLU A 285 -3.66 14.70 11.21
C GLU A 285 -5.08 14.61 11.81
N TYR A 286 -6.01 13.99 11.08
CA TYR A 286 -7.38 13.74 11.52
C TYR A 286 -7.64 12.27 11.89
N THR A 287 -6.68 11.37 11.61
CA THR A 287 -6.88 9.90 11.75
C THR A 287 -7.16 9.47 13.18
N TYR A 288 -6.53 10.12 14.16
CA TYR A 288 -6.69 9.80 15.58
C TYR A 288 -7.58 10.80 16.32
N LYS A 289 -8.39 11.56 15.57
CA LYS A 289 -9.36 12.51 16.12
C LYS A 289 -10.77 11.97 15.85
N THR A 290 -11.61 11.98 16.87
CA THR A 290 -13.05 11.71 16.71
C THR A 290 -13.72 12.97 16.20
N LEU A 291 -13.99 13.02 14.89
CA LEU A 291 -14.70 14.14 14.27
C LEU A 291 -16.19 13.80 14.10
N PRO A 292 -17.11 14.76 14.31
CA PRO A 292 -18.48 14.63 13.85
C PRO A 292 -18.55 14.39 12.33
N PRO A 293 -19.59 13.72 11.81
CA PRO A 293 -19.72 13.41 10.38
C PRO A 293 -19.55 14.62 9.45
N GLU A 294 -20.16 15.76 9.79
CA GLU A 294 -20.06 16.99 8.99
C GLU A 294 -18.61 17.49 8.87
N GLU A 295 -17.89 17.57 9.98
CA GLU A 295 -16.48 17.98 10.03
C GLU A 295 -15.58 16.99 9.28
N MET A 296 -15.89 15.69 9.38
CA MET A 296 -15.20 14.66 8.61
C MET A 296 -15.40 14.84 7.10
N GLY A 297 -16.60 15.23 6.66
CA GLY A 297 -16.89 15.56 5.27
C GLY A 297 -16.11 16.78 4.75
N LYS A 298 -15.94 17.81 5.59
CA LYS A 298 -15.21 19.05 5.25
C LYS A 298 -13.72 18.83 4.96
N VAL A 299 -13.14 17.77 5.51
CA VAL A 299 -11.72 17.44 5.29
C VAL A 299 -11.49 16.39 4.20
N ALA A 300 -12.56 15.86 3.60
CA ALA A 300 -12.46 14.87 2.53
C ALA A 300 -11.62 15.42 1.36
N MET A 301 -10.63 14.64 0.91
CA MET A 301 -9.70 14.92 -0.18
C MET A 301 -8.84 16.19 -0.03
N ALA A 302 -8.94 16.94 1.07
CA ALA A 302 -8.26 18.23 1.24
C ALA A 302 -6.73 18.10 1.20
N ASN A 303 -6.20 16.96 1.64
CA ASN A 303 -4.76 16.67 1.62
C ASN A 303 -4.24 16.36 0.20
N TYR A 304 -5.11 15.86 -0.69
CA TYR A 304 -4.80 15.63 -2.09
C TYR A 304 -5.06 16.88 -2.94
N ASP A 305 -6.23 17.50 -2.81
CA ASP A 305 -6.66 18.68 -3.55
C ASP A 305 -7.31 19.68 -2.60
N PRO A 306 -6.62 20.78 -2.24
CA PRO A 306 -7.16 21.82 -1.37
C PRO A 306 -8.44 22.47 -1.89
N GLU A 307 -8.68 22.46 -3.21
CA GLU A 307 -9.86 23.05 -3.83
C GLU A 307 -11.04 22.06 -3.90
N PHE A 308 -10.84 20.79 -3.54
CA PHE A 308 -11.85 19.74 -3.66
C PHE A 308 -13.20 20.14 -3.04
N GLN A 309 -13.16 20.77 -1.87
CA GLN A 309 -14.35 21.16 -1.13
C GLN A 309 -15.21 22.20 -1.86
N LYS A 310 -14.59 23.04 -2.69
CA LYS A 310 -15.28 24.04 -3.53
C LYS A 310 -15.82 23.43 -4.83
N ILE A 311 -15.16 22.38 -5.33
CA ILE A 311 -15.50 21.72 -6.59
C ILE A 311 -16.63 20.71 -6.41
N ALA A 312 -16.54 19.87 -5.37
CA ALA A 312 -17.49 18.80 -5.10
C ALA A 312 -18.85 19.34 -4.65
N ARG A 313 -19.93 18.65 -5.02
CA ARG A 313 -21.30 18.97 -4.62
C ARG A 313 -21.99 17.71 -4.09
N GLN A 314 -23.00 17.93 -3.24
CA GLN A 314 -23.85 16.84 -2.80
C GLN A 314 -24.57 16.23 -4.02
N GLY A 315 -24.61 14.91 -4.11
CA GLY A 315 -25.18 14.20 -5.27
C GLY A 315 -24.16 13.86 -6.37
N ASP A 316 -22.91 14.32 -6.27
CA ASP A 316 -21.88 13.92 -7.25
C ASP A 316 -21.52 12.43 -7.12
N ILE A 317 -21.03 11.88 -8.23
CA ILE A 317 -20.43 10.55 -8.29
C ILE A 317 -18.94 10.72 -8.56
N LEU A 318 -18.11 10.30 -7.61
CA LEU A 318 -16.66 10.40 -7.74
C LEU A 318 -16.17 9.30 -8.67
N VAL A 319 -15.31 9.64 -9.63
CA VAL A 319 -14.58 8.67 -10.45
C VAL A 319 -13.08 8.77 -10.16
N GLY A 320 -12.51 7.72 -9.59
CA GLY A 320 -11.07 7.61 -9.31
C GLY A 320 -10.32 6.84 -10.40
N GLY A 321 -8.99 7.00 -10.42
CA GLY A 321 -8.10 6.19 -11.25
C GLY A 321 -7.98 4.73 -10.77
N TYR A 322 -6.92 4.05 -11.22
CA TYR A 322 -6.64 2.68 -10.81
C TYR A 322 -6.11 2.59 -9.37
N ASN A 323 -6.43 1.51 -8.66
CA ASN A 323 -6.00 1.23 -7.29
C ASN A 323 -6.38 2.36 -6.30
N PHE A 324 -7.62 2.82 -6.38
CA PHE A 324 -8.16 3.88 -5.52
C PHE A 324 -8.29 3.42 -4.06
N GLY A 325 -7.92 4.28 -3.11
CA GLY A 325 -7.95 4.00 -1.68
C GLY A 325 -6.80 3.09 -1.19
N SER A 326 -5.65 3.14 -1.85
CA SER A 326 -4.47 2.35 -1.46
C SER A 326 -3.85 2.81 -0.12
N GLY A 327 -2.95 2.01 0.46
CA GLY A 327 -2.13 2.44 1.61
C GLY A 327 -2.68 2.01 2.97
N SER A 328 -3.02 2.97 3.84
CA SER A 328 -3.40 2.69 5.24
C SER A 328 -4.86 2.21 5.35
N SER A 329 -5.17 1.31 6.28
CA SER A 329 -6.48 0.67 6.45
C SER A 329 -7.58 1.53 7.10
N ARG A 330 -7.50 2.86 6.95
CA ARG A 330 -8.38 3.82 7.62
C ARG A 330 -9.75 3.84 6.98
N GLU A 331 -10.79 3.60 7.75
CA GLU A 331 -12.16 3.63 7.23
C GLU A 331 -12.68 5.05 6.97
N GLN A 332 -12.09 6.04 7.65
CA GLN A 332 -12.44 7.46 7.52
C GLN A 332 -12.25 7.97 6.08
N ALA A 333 -11.39 7.33 5.29
CA ALA A 333 -11.27 7.63 3.87
C ALA A 333 -12.58 7.39 3.10
N ALA A 334 -13.34 6.36 3.45
CA ALA A 334 -14.64 6.09 2.82
C ALA A 334 -15.75 6.94 3.44
N THR A 335 -15.82 7.02 4.77
CA THR A 335 -16.89 7.77 5.46
C THR A 335 -16.80 9.27 5.23
N SER A 336 -15.60 9.86 5.11
CA SER A 336 -15.46 11.28 4.77
C SER A 336 -16.06 11.63 3.39
N LEU A 337 -15.88 10.78 2.37
CA LEU A 337 -16.52 10.97 1.06
C LEU A 337 -18.04 10.83 1.13
N LYS A 338 -18.53 9.83 1.87
CA LYS A 338 -19.96 9.63 2.14
C LYS A 338 -20.57 10.85 2.84
N PHE A 339 -19.93 11.34 3.90
CA PHE A 339 -20.39 12.51 4.65
C PHE A 339 -20.20 13.82 3.91
N ARG A 340 -19.28 13.88 2.95
CA ARG A 340 -19.19 15.01 2.00
C ARG A 340 -20.39 15.05 1.05
N GLY A 341 -21.21 14.00 1.00
CA GLY A 341 -22.43 13.92 0.19
C GLY A 341 -22.21 13.36 -1.21
N LEU A 342 -21.05 12.73 -1.46
CA LEU A 342 -20.82 11.98 -2.70
C LEU A 342 -21.61 10.67 -2.61
N GLN A 343 -22.37 10.32 -3.65
CA GLN A 343 -23.32 9.20 -3.57
C GLN A 343 -22.61 7.84 -3.53
N LEU A 344 -21.54 7.71 -4.32
CA LEU A 344 -20.72 6.50 -4.44
C LEU A 344 -19.40 6.84 -5.14
N VAL A 345 -18.50 5.86 -5.19
CA VAL A 345 -17.25 5.95 -5.97
C VAL A 345 -17.26 4.92 -7.10
N VAL A 346 -16.94 5.37 -8.30
CA VAL A 346 -16.54 4.53 -9.42
C VAL A 346 -15.02 4.60 -9.55
N ALA A 347 -14.33 3.51 -9.88
CA ALA A 347 -12.89 3.56 -10.13
C ALA A 347 -12.46 2.56 -11.20
N GLY A 348 -11.27 2.78 -11.78
CA GLY A 348 -10.65 1.77 -12.64
C GLY A 348 -10.38 0.47 -11.88
N SER A 349 -9.97 0.57 -10.61
CA SER A 349 -9.97 -0.51 -9.62
C SER A 349 -9.84 0.05 -8.21
N PHE A 350 -10.20 -0.73 -7.19
CA PHE A 350 -10.01 -0.36 -5.79
C PHE A 350 -8.90 -1.16 -5.11
N SER A 351 -8.27 -0.54 -4.13
CA SER A 351 -7.62 -1.29 -3.05
C SER A 351 -8.67 -2.09 -2.27
N GLN A 352 -8.40 -3.38 -2.03
CA GLN A 352 -9.34 -4.27 -1.33
C GLN A 352 -9.68 -3.81 0.09
N THR A 353 -8.72 -3.19 0.78
CA THR A 353 -8.97 -2.66 2.13
C THR A 353 -9.95 -1.50 2.09
N TYR A 354 -9.82 -0.60 1.12
CA TYR A 354 -10.73 0.53 0.97
C TYR A 354 -12.13 0.08 0.57
N SER A 355 -12.25 -0.82 -0.43
CA SER A 355 -13.56 -1.31 -0.86
C SER A 355 -14.30 -1.98 0.31
N ARG A 356 -13.61 -2.81 1.10
CA ARG A 356 -14.18 -3.43 2.30
C ARG A 356 -14.61 -2.39 3.34
N ASN A 357 -13.79 -1.38 3.62
CA ASN A 357 -14.14 -0.32 4.56
C ASN A 357 -15.36 0.49 4.09
N ALA A 358 -15.44 0.78 2.80
CA ALA A 358 -16.58 1.48 2.20
C ALA A 358 -17.87 0.66 2.38
N TYR A 359 -17.87 -0.62 2.00
CA TYR A 359 -19.04 -1.48 2.18
C TYR A 359 -19.40 -1.68 3.65
N ASN A 360 -18.42 -1.88 4.54
CA ASN A 360 -18.66 -1.96 5.98
C ASN A 360 -19.29 -0.69 6.57
N ASN A 361 -19.15 0.45 5.89
CA ASN A 361 -19.78 1.71 6.25
C ASN A 361 -21.00 2.05 5.37
N GLY A 362 -21.53 1.06 4.63
CA GLY A 362 -22.68 1.22 3.75
C GLY A 362 -22.44 2.27 2.66
N TYR A 363 -21.25 2.26 2.05
CA TYR A 363 -20.86 3.14 0.95
C TYR A 363 -20.48 2.34 -0.29
N ILE A 364 -21.04 2.72 -1.44
CA ILE A 364 -20.99 1.92 -2.66
C ILE A 364 -19.69 2.20 -3.45
N CYS A 365 -19.06 1.13 -3.95
CA CYS A 365 -17.88 1.17 -4.81
C CYS A 365 -18.12 0.34 -6.08
N ILE A 366 -17.95 0.92 -7.27
CA ILE A 366 -18.13 0.23 -8.56
C ILE A 366 -16.81 0.24 -9.35
N GLU A 367 -16.32 -0.95 -9.73
CA GLU A 367 -15.18 -1.05 -10.65
C GLU A 367 -15.67 -0.95 -12.10
N CYS A 368 -15.20 0.06 -12.82
CA CYS A 368 -15.49 0.26 -14.24
C CYS A 368 -14.27 0.81 -14.99
N PRO A 369 -13.30 -0.05 -15.35
CA PRO A 369 -12.10 0.35 -16.10
C PRO A 369 -12.42 1.08 -17.41
N ALA A 370 -13.49 0.69 -18.11
CA ALA A 370 -13.85 1.30 -19.39
C ALA A 370 -14.25 2.78 -19.24
N LEU A 371 -15.10 3.11 -18.25
CA LEU A 371 -15.48 4.49 -17.97
C LEU A 371 -14.28 5.33 -17.52
N GLU A 372 -13.43 4.77 -16.66
CA GLU A 372 -12.22 5.46 -16.20
C GLU A 372 -11.29 5.82 -17.36
N ASN A 373 -11.04 4.87 -18.28
CA ASN A 373 -10.19 5.11 -19.45
C ASN A 373 -10.77 6.18 -20.38
N ASP A 374 -12.09 6.19 -20.59
CA ASP A 374 -12.77 7.19 -21.43
C ASP A 374 -12.68 8.60 -20.82
N LEU A 375 -12.87 8.73 -19.51
CA LEU A 375 -12.71 10.00 -18.80
C LEU A 375 -11.25 10.46 -18.83
N ARG A 376 -10.30 9.55 -18.63
CA ARG A 376 -8.87 9.85 -18.72
C ARG A 376 -8.53 10.38 -20.11
N ALA A 377 -8.96 9.69 -21.16
CA ALA A 377 -8.74 10.14 -22.54
C ALA A 377 -9.37 11.52 -22.80
N ALA A 378 -10.61 11.76 -22.33
CA ALA A 378 -11.32 13.01 -22.57
C ALA A 378 -10.71 14.23 -21.83
N PHE A 379 -10.24 14.03 -20.59
CA PHE A 379 -9.88 15.15 -19.71
C PHE A 379 -8.38 15.29 -19.44
N THR A 380 -7.54 14.33 -19.87
CA THR A 380 -6.08 14.39 -19.61
C THR A 380 -5.20 14.38 -20.87
N ALA A 381 -5.75 14.07 -22.05
CA ALA A 381 -4.97 13.92 -23.29
C ALA A 381 -4.20 15.17 -23.75
N GLY A 382 -4.51 16.36 -23.23
CA GLY A 382 -3.84 17.63 -23.56
C GLY A 382 -2.81 18.12 -22.53
N CYS A 383 -2.63 17.43 -21.41
CA CYS A 383 -1.66 17.83 -20.39
C CYS A 383 -0.26 17.40 -20.86
N LYS A 384 0.53 18.36 -21.38
CA LYS A 384 1.94 18.13 -21.75
C LYS A 384 2.76 17.73 -20.52
N ASP A 385 3.82 16.96 -20.74
CA ASP A 385 4.83 16.66 -19.70
C ASP A 385 5.26 17.95 -18.99
N GLY A 386 5.02 18.01 -17.68
CA GLY A 386 5.37 19.15 -16.81
C GLY A 386 4.25 20.17 -16.52
N GLN A 387 3.08 20.10 -17.17
CA GLN A 387 1.88 20.82 -16.71
C GLN A 387 1.03 19.92 -15.83
N ALA A 388 0.76 20.35 -14.60
CA ALA A 388 -0.10 19.60 -13.69
C ALA A 388 -1.55 19.64 -14.18
N ALA A 389 -2.09 18.49 -14.60
CA ALA A 389 -3.53 18.33 -14.81
C ALA A 389 -4.29 18.77 -13.54
N PRO A 390 -5.50 19.35 -13.67
CA PRO A 390 -6.32 19.62 -12.50
C PRO A 390 -6.50 18.34 -11.67
N ARG A 391 -6.29 18.45 -10.36
CA ARG A 391 -6.30 17.29 -9.45
C ARG A 391 -7.70 16.67 -9.34
N THR A 392 -8.73 17.52 -9.41
CA THR A 392 -10.15 17.15 -9.43
C THR A 392 -10.85 17.89 -10.56
N ILE A 393 -11.61 17.17 -11.37
CA ILE A 393 -12.24 17.66 -12.60
C ILE A 393 -13.74 17.48 -12.51
N ARG A 394 -14.47 18.59 -12.53
CA ARG A 394 -15.92 18.57 -12.71
C ARG A 394 -16.22 18.43 -14.20
N THR A 395 -16.70 17.27 -14.61
CA THR A 395 -16.71 16.87 -16.03
C THR A 395 -17.85 17.51 -16.83
N GLY A 396 -18.92 17.97 -16.17
CA GLY A 396 -20.19 18.31 -16.81
C GLY A 396 -20.96 17.11 -17.35
N TRP A 397 -20.42 15.88 -17.23
CA TRP A 397 -21.06 14.67 -17.74
C TRP A 397 -22.06 14.16 -16.71
N GLN A 398 -23.31 14.02 -17.14
CA GLN A 398 -24.38 13.45 -16.32
C GLN A 398 -24.35 11.93 -16.44
N THR A 399 -24.62 11.24 -15.35
CA THR A 399 -24.65 9.77 -15.34
C THR A 399 -25.91 9.25 -14.67
N THR A 400 -26.33 8.06 -15.10
CA THR A 400 -27.29 7.22 -14.37
C THR A 400 -26.70 5.82 -14.24
N ILE A 401 -26.56 5.36 -13.00
CA ILE A 401 -26.10 4.02 -12.66
C ILE A 401 -27.36 3.20 -12.38
N ASP A 402 -27.58 2.16 -13.19
CA ASP A 402 -28.70 1.23 -13.09
C ASP A 402 -28.19 -0.11 -12.53
N PHE A 403 -28.49 -0.36 -11.25
CA PHE A 403 -28.06 -1.57 -10.56
C PHE A 403 -28.83 -2.80 -11.02
N THR A 404 -30.06 -2.64 -11.54
CA THR A 404 -30.88 -3.76 -12.04
C THR A 404 -30.30 -4.38 -13.31
N ARG A 405 -29.51 -3.60 -14.05
CA ARG A 405 -28.85 -4.01 -15.31
C ARG A 405 -27.33 -4.07 -15.20
N SER A 406 -26.77 -3.66 -14.07
CA SER A 406 -25.33 -3.45 -13.86
C SER A 406 -24.71 -2.58 -14.96
N GLN A 407 -25.36 -1.44 -15.25
CA GLN A 407 -24.98 -0.50 -16.30
C GLN A 407 -24.77 0.92 -15.78
N ILE A 408 -23.77 1.60 -16.31
CA ILE A 408 -23.54 3.04 -16.14
C ILE A 408 -23.83 3.70 -17.48
N ARG A 409 -24.81 4.61 -17.52
CA ARG A 409 -25.14 5.41 -18.69
C ARG A 409 -24.60 6.81 -18.49
N VAL A 410 -23.78 7.29 -19.41
CA VAL A 410 -23.10 8.58 -19.31
C VAL A 410 -23.46 9.45 -20.51
N GLN A 411 -23.99 10.63 -20.21
CA GLN A 411 -24.31 11.67 -21.17
C GLN A 411 -23.24 12.76 -21.08
N SER A 412 -22.39 12.82 -22.11
CA SER A 412 -21.40 13.90 -22.27
C SER A 412 -22.06 15.17 -22.84
N ALA A 413 -21.47 16.34 -22.58
CA ALA A 413 -21.97 17.60 -23.12
C ALA A 413 -21.84 17.61 -24.66
N GLY A 414 -22.97 17.51 -25.37
CA GLY A 414 -23.03 17.52 -26.83
C GLY A 414 -22.59 16.23 -27.54
N GLY A 415 -22.30 15.14 -26.81
CA GLY A 415 -21.95 13.84 -27.37
C GLY A 415 -23.06 12.78 -27.25
N PRO A 416 -22.91 11.59 -27.86
CA PRO A 416 -23.86 10.50 -27.68
C PRO A 416 -23.80 9.91 -26.26
N GLU A 417 -24.91 9.32 -25.81
CA GLU A 417 -24.94 8.52 -24.59
C GLU A 417 -24.02 7.30 -24.74
N ARG A 418 -23.21 7.03 -23.73
CA ARG A 418 -22.35 5.83 -23.65
C ARG A 418 -22.81 4.92 -22.52
N ILE A 419 -22.73 3.62 -22.75
CA ILE A 419 -23.12 2.61 -21.76
C ILE A 419 -21.91 1.76 -21.41
N TYR A 420 -21.65 1.63 -20.13
CA TYR A 420 -20.59 0.78 -19.58
C TYR A 420 -21.23 -0.28 -18.68
N SER A 421 -20.67 -1.49 -18.69
CA SER A 421 -21.09 -2.56 -17.79
C SER A 421 -20.17 -2.63 -16.58
N PHE A 422 -20.69 -3.06 -15.44
CA PHE A 422 -19.91 -3.36 -14.24
C PHE A 422 -20.33 -4.71 -13.62
N PRO A 423 -19.47 -5.33 -12.78
CA PRO A 423 -19.86 -6.53 -12.06
C PRO A 423 -21.03 -6.26 -11.12
N ALA A 424 -22.07 -7.08 -11.18
CA ALA A 424 -23.23 -6.94 -10.32
C ALA A 424 -22.87 -7.02 -8.83
N LEU A 425 -23.50 -6.19 -8.00
CA LEU A 425 -23.24 -6.16 -6.55
C LEU A 425 -23.96 -7.33 -5.87
N GLY A 426 -23.20 -8.21 -5.23
CA GLY A 426 -23.75 -9.36 -4.53
C GLY A 426 -24.60 -8.99 -3.29
N PRO A 427 -25.41 -9.93 -2.77
CA PRO A 427 -26.37 -9.68 -1.70
C PRO A 427 -25.72 -9.14 -0.40
N VAL A 428 -24.51 -9.59 -0.06
CA VAL A 428 -23.79 -9.09 1.13
C VAL A 428 -23.48 -7.60 1.03
N ALA A 429 -23.02 -7.15 -0.15
CA ALA A 429 -22.74 -5.74 -0.37
C ALA A 429 -24.03 -4.91 -0.32
N GLN A 430 -25.13 -5.44 -0.89
CA GLN A 430 -26.42 -4.80 -0.85
C GLN A 430 -26.99 -4.68 0.56
N GLU A 431 -26.93 -5.75 1.37
CA GLU A 431 -27.40 -5.76 2.76
C GLU A 431 -26.65 -4.72 3.61
N LEU A 432 -25.32 -4.66 3.47
CA LEU A 432 -24.50 -3.67 4.16
C LEU A 432 -24.93 -2.24 3.82
N VAL A 433 -25.23 -1.96 2.55
CA VAL A 433 -25.71 -0.64 2.13
C VAL A 433 -27.10 -0.35 2.67
N VAL A 434 -28.04 -1.30 2.55
CA VAL A 434 -29.43 -1.17 3.03
C VAL A 434 -29.47 -0.88 4.53
N LYS A 435 -28.66 -1.59 5.31
CA LYS A 435 -28.59 -1.40 6.77
C LYS A 435 -27.75 -0.20 7.19
N GLY A 436 -26.97 0.39 6.27
CA GLY A 436 -26.11 1.53 6.57
C GLY A 436 -24.74 1.16 7.17
N GLY A 437 -24.34 -0.11 7.08
CA GLY A 437 -23.03 -0.60 7.49
C GLY A 437 -23.08 -1.91 8.28
N PHE A 438 -21.91 -2.50 8.51
CA PHE A 438 -21.75 -3.79 9.18
C PHE A 438 -22.24 -3.76 10.63
N GLU A 439 -21.94 -2.71 11.39
CA GLU A 439 -22.46 -2.59 12.76
C GLU A 439 -24.00 -2.62 12.80
N ALA A 440 -24.66 -1.97 11.85
CA ALA A 440 -26.10 -1.93 11.78
C ALA A 440 -26.69 -3.30 11.38
N VAL A 441 -26.02 -4.04 10.49
CA VAL A 441 -26.36 -5.45 10.21
C VAL A 441 -26.29 -6.28 11.48
N ILE A 442 -25.20 -6.17 12.26
CA ILE A 442 -25.04 -6.95 13.50
C ILE A 442 -26.10 -6.56 14.54
N ARG A 443 -26.41 -5.27 14.72
CA ARG A 443 -27.47 -4.83 15.64
C ARG A 443 -28.83 -5.38 15.25
N ASP A 444 -29.18 -5.35 13.97
CA ASP A 444 -30.42 -5.91 13.44
C ASP A 444 -30.50 -7.42 13.69
N GLN A 445 -29.41 -8.17 13.41
CA GLN A 445 -29.34 -9.61 13.67
C GLN A 445 -29.53 -9.94 15.16
N LEU A 446 -28.83 -9.23 16.05
CA LEU A 446 -28.98 -9.43 17.49
C LEU A 446 -30.39 -9.10 17.97
N SER A 447 -31.03 -8.06 17.44
CA SER A 447 -32.39 -7.67 17.80
C SER A 447 -33.46 -8.69 17.37
N ARG A 448 -33.18 -9.52 16.36
CA ARG A 448 -34.06 -10.61 15.91
C ARG A 448 -33.87 -11.89 16.72
N MET A 449 -32.75 -12.02 17.43
CA MET A 449 -32.44 -13.17 18.27
C MET A 449 -32.93 -13.01 19.71
N ALA A 450 -33.15 -11.76 20.14
CA ALA A 450 -33.77 -11.39 21.40
C ALA A 450 -35.29 -11.38 21.27
#